data_AF-A0A4Y8PT59-F1
#
_entry.id   AF-A0A4Y8PT59-F1
#
_cell.length_a   1.000
_cell.length_b   1.000
_cell.length_c   1.000
_cell.angle_alpha   90.00
_cell.angle_beta   90.00
_cell.angle_gamma   90.00
#
_symmetry.space_group_name_H-M   'P 1'
#
loop_
_entity.id
_entity.type
_entity.pdbx_description
1 polymer ?
#
loop_
_entity_poly.entity_id
_entity_poly.type
_entity_poly.pdbx_seq_one_letter_code
_entity_poly.pdbx_strand_id
1 'polypeptide(L)'
;MNTNQTTSGMEHVSPSGFTVMNDPGSRTVIQEVEAWLQGQVGRVLYIRKGEQRDMDRIGIRLQRVELRHREEPVDAYESAHELILHGQGWTETQGEAGPVKSPLPEEVFEIPLLGRCTAVETETGLELATGRACYWIEREASLS
;
A
#
# COMPACT_ATOMS: atom_id res chain seq x y z
N MET A 1 51.75 -24.30 28.21
CA MET A 1 50.46 -24.20 28.93
C MET A 1 49.78 -22.91 28.50
N ASN A 2 48.66 -23.04 27.79
CA ASN A 2 47.43 -22.23 27.72
C ASN A 2 47.46 -20.68 27.87
N THR A 3 47.08 -19.94 26.80
CA THR A 3 45.76 -19.26 26.51
C THR A 3 45.69 -17.84 27.10
N ASN A 4 45.26 -16.74 26.46
CA ASN A 4 44.32 -16.41 25.36
C ASN A 4 44.82 -15.14 24.63
N GLN A 5 44.84 -15.08 23.29
CA GLN A 5 43.83 -14.51 22.37
C GLN A 5 43.37 -13.06 22.66
N THR A 6 43.76 -12.13 21.78
CA THR A 6 43.09 -10.85 21.50
C THR A 6 43.27 -10.52 20.01
N THR A 7 42.16 -10.59 19.26
CA THR A 7 41.64 -9.62 18.26
C THR A 7 42.67 -8.70 17.57
N SER A 8 42.70 -8.47 16.25
CA SER A 8 41.65 -8.33 15.25
C SER A 8 42.33 -8.22 13.89
N GLY A 9 41.82 -8.87 12.85
CA GLY A 9 42.38 -8.70 11.50
C GLY A 9 41.99 -9.79 10.52
N MET A 10 40.72 -9.85 10.15
CA MET A 10 40.30 -10.43 8.87
C MET A 10 39.12 -9.63 8.31
N GLU A 11 39.32 -9.19 7.07
CA GLU A 11 38.36 -8.54 6.21
C GLU A 11 37.04 -9.32 6.14
N HIS A 12 35.93 -8.65 6.44
CA HIS A 12 34.61 -9.09 6.04
C HIS A 12 34.12 -8.16 4.94
N VAL A 13 34.37 -8.57 3.69
CA VAL A 13 33.58 -8.15 2.53
C VAL A 13 32.18 -8.77 2.69
N SER A 14 31.19 -7.93 2.98
CA SER A 14 29.77 -8.33 2.88
C SER A 14 29.24 -7.97 1.49
N PRO A 15 28.75 -8.94 0.70
CA PRO A 15 28.02 -8.68 -0.53
C PRO A 15 26.56 -8.35 -0.21
N SER A 16 25.99 -7.38 -0.92
CA SER A 16 24.55 -7.14 -1.14
C SER A 16 23.60 -7.38 0.03
N GLY A 17 23.18 -6.31 0.70
CA GLY A 17 22.08 -6.39 1.66
C GLY A 17 21.84 -5.08 2.41
N PHE A 18 21.00 -4.22 1.82
CA PHE A 18 20.19 -3.19 2.48
C PHE A 18 20.88 -2.41 3.62
N THR A 19 21.52 -1.29 3.29
CA THR A 19 21.83 -0.28 4.30
C THR A 19 20.53 0.42 4.69
N VAL A 20 20.06 0.19 5.92
CA VAL A 20 19.06 1.07 6.55
C VAL A 20 19.79 2.38 6.87
N MET A 21 19.77 3.34 5.95
CA MET A 21 20.26 4.70 6.18
C MET A 21 19.08 5.59 6.59
N ASN A 22 19.25 6.22 7.74
CA ASN A 22 18.50 7.38 8.19
C ASN A 22 18.87 8.58 7.28
N ASP A 23 18.34 8.60 6.06
CA ASP A 23 18.48 9.72 5.10
C ASP A 23 17.21 10.58 5.16
N PRO A 24 17.29 11.86 5.58
CA PRO A 24 16.13 12.75 5.65
C PRO A 24 15.52 13.11 4.28
N GLY A 25 16.10 12.64 3.17
CA GLY A 25 15.57 12.73 1.81
C GLY A 25 15.02 11.42 1.23
N SER A 26 15.08 10.29 1.96
CA SER A 26 14.42 9.05 1.53
C SER A 26 12.92 9.14 1.71
N ARG A 27 12.17 8.99 0.61
CA ARG A 27 10.70 8.92 0.68
C ARG A 27 10.29 7.75 1.57
N THR A 28 9.28 7.98 2.41
CA THR A 28 8.67 6.88 3.15
C THR A 28 7.83 6.04 2.19
N VAL A 29 7.58 4.76 2.53
CA VAL A 29 6.69 3.89 1.74
C VAL A 29 5.34 4.56 1.49
N ILE A 30 4.81 5.31 2.46
CA ILE A 30 3.55 6.05 2.32
C ILE A 30 3.65 7.11 1.20
N GLN A 31 4.74 7.87 1.17
CA GLN A 31 4.96 8.89 0.13
C GLN A 31 5.18 8.27 -1.25
N GLU A 32 5.82 7.09 -1.32
CA GLU A 32 5.98 6.36 -2.59
C GLU A 32 4.64 5.86 -3.12
N VAL A 33 3.82 5.27 -2.25
CA VAL A 33 2.47 4.81 -2.58
C VAL A 33 1.59 5.99 -3.01
N GLU A 34 1.61 7.09 -2.25
CA GLU A 34 0.88 8.32 -2.61
C GLU A 34 1.30 8.83 -3.98
N ALA A 35 2.60 8.99 -4.23
CA ALA A 35 3.11 9.47 -5.51
C ALA A 35 2.73 8.55 -6.67
N TRP A 36 2.76 7.23 -6.45
CA TRP A 36 2.34 6.25 -7.44
C TRP A 36 0.86 6.40 -7.79
N LEU A 37 -0.02 6.53 -6.78
CA LEU A 37 -1.45 6.71 -6.94
C LEU A 37 -1.78 8.04 -7.64
N GLN A 38 -1.08 9.13 -7.27
CA GLN A 38 -1.21 10.42 -7.94
C GLN A 38 -0.91 10.30 -9.45
N GLY A 39 0.08 9.47 -9.83
CA GLY A 39 0.39 9.17 -11.23
C GLY A 39 -0.70 8.40 -11.98
N GLN A 40 -1.67 7.81 -11.28
CA GLN A 40 -2.80 7.09 -11.87
C GLN A 40 -4.08 7.94 -11.99
N VAL A 41 -4.06 9.20 -11.56
CA VAL A 41 -5.22 10.09 -11.68
C VAL A 41 -5.72 10.16 -13.13
N GLY A 42 -7.03 10.04 -13.31
CA GLY A 42 -7.70 9.97 -14.60
C GLY A 42 -7.91 8.55 -15.15
N ARG A 43 -7.31 7.52 -14.52
CA ARG A 43 -7.43 6.10 -14.92
C ARG A 43 -8.41 5.35 -14.03
N VAL A 44 -8.87 4.20 -14.52
CA VAL A 44 -9.56 3.22 -13.69
C VAL A 44 -8.52 2.33 -12.99
N LEU A 45 -8.72 2.12 -11.69
CA LEU A 45 -7.96 1.17 -10.88
C LEU A 45 -8.89 0.04 -10.42
N TYR A 46 -8.36 -1.18 -10.44
CA TYR A 46 -9.00 -2.36 -9.86
C TYR A 46 -8.26 -2.75 -8.60
N ILE A 47 -8.92 -2.63 -7.46
CA ILE A 47 -8.34 -2.83 -6.13
C ILE A 47 -8.93 -4.10 -5.55
N ARG A 48 -8.06 -5.03 -5.15
CA ARG A 48 -8.42 -6.14 -4.28
C ARG A 48 -7.93 -5.84 -2.88
N LYS A 49 -8.79 -5.94 -1.87
CA LYS A 49 -8.44 -5.76 -0.46
C LYS A 49 -8.66 -7.08 0.27
N GLY A 50 -7.58 -7.63 0.80
CA GLY A 50 -7.59 -8.88 1.54
C GLY A 50 -7.34 -8.67 3.03
N GLU A 51 -8.25 -9.19 3.86
CA GLU A 51 -8.10 -9.26 5.32
C GLU A 51 -8.40 -10.68 5.80
N GLN A 52 -7.39 -11.42 6.28
CA GLN A 52 -7.48 -12.80 6.80
C GLN A 52 -8.27 -13.81 5.94
N ARG A 53 -9.60 -13.69 5.87
CA ARG A 53 -10.53 -14.55 5.14
C ARG A 53 -11.49 -13.81 4.21
N ASP A 54 -11.44 -12.48 4.20
CA ASP A 54 -12.31 -11.65 3.37
C ASP A 54 -11.52 -11.01 2.23
N MET A 55 -12.16 -10.91 1.07
CA MET A 55 -11.56 -10.37 -0.15
C MET A 55 -12.57 -9.48 -0.86
N ASP A 56 -12.40 -8.18 -0.69
CA ASP A 56 -13.18 -7.17 -1.37
C ASP A 56 -12.60 -6.88 -2.75
N ARG A 57 -13.47 -6.59 -3.72
CA ARG A 57 -13.11 -6.14 -5.06
C ARG A 57 -13.74 -4.78 -5.32
N ILE A 58 -12.91 -3.81 -5.68
CA ILE A 58 -13.31 -2.43 -5.89
C ILE A 58 -12.79 -1.98 -7.24
N GLY A 59 -13.63 -1.32 -8.04
CA GLY A 59 -13.18 -0.53 -9.19
C GLY A 59 -13.37 0.94 -8.89
N ILE A 60 -12.41 1.79 -9.23
CA ILE A 60 -12.53 3.24 -9.05
C ILE A 60 -11.91 3.99 -10.22
N ARG A 61 -12.67 4.93 -10.79
CA ARG A 61 -12.14 5.93 -11.71
C ARG A 61 -11.49 7.04 -10.88
N LEU A 62 -10.18 6.95 -10.70
CA LEU A 62 -9.45 7.82 -9.79
C LEU A 62 -9.45 9.27 -10.29
N GLN A 63 -9.95 10.20 -9.46
CA GLN A 63 -10.00 11.63 -9.76
C GLN A 63 -9.02 12.43 -8.90
N ARG A 64 -8.82 12.03 -7.65
CA ARG A 64 -7.91 12.71 -6.72
C ARG A 64 -7.43 11.73 -5.64
N VAL A 65 -6.21 11.95 -5.18
CA VAL A 65 -5.63 11.23 -4.03
C VAL A 65 -5.35 12.24 -2.92
N GLU A 66 -5.65 11.87 -1.69
CA GLU A 66 -5.38 12.68 -0.49
C GLU A 66 -4.72 11.81 0.57
N LEU A 67 -3.56 12.22 1.07
CA LEU A 67 -3.02 11.68 2.30
C LEU A 67 -3.59 12.49 3.48
N ARG A 68 -4.46 11.87 4.26
CA ARG A 68 -5.02 12.44 5.48
C ARG A 68 -4.17 12.02 6.68
N HIS A 69 -3.89 12.98 7.57
CA HIS A 69 -3.33 12.73 8.89
C HIS A 69 -4.41 12.99 9.94
N ARG A 70 -4.60 12.04 10.87
CA ARG A 70 -5.48 12.22 12.03
C ARG A 70 -4.60 12.56 13.24
N GLU A 71 -4.81 13.75 13.81
CA GLU A 71 -3.98 14.29 14.89
C GLU A 71 -4.14 13.52 16.21
N GLU A 72 -5.28 12.87 16.43
CA GLU A 72 -5.55 12.09 17.63
C GLU A 72 -6.26 10.78 17.27
N PRO A 73 -5.55 9.66 17.08
CA PRO A 73 -6.19 8.35 17.10
C PRO A 73 -6.76 8.10 18.49
N VAL A 74 -8.08 7.99 18.60
CA VAL A 74 -8.80 7.89 19.89
C VAL A 74 -8.52 6.56 20.60
N ASP A 75 -8.07 5.54 19.86
CA ASP A 75 -7.67 4.23 20.36
C ASP A 75 -6.60 3.61 19.44
N ALA A 76 -5.92 2.55 19.89
CA ALA A 76 -4.90 1.79 19.15
C ALA A 76 -5.42 1.11 17.86
N TYR A 77 -6.71 1.28 17.55
CA TYR A 77 -7.37 0.76 16.35
C TYR A 77 -7.44 1.77 15.19
N GLU A 78 -7.10 3.03 15.41
CA GLU A 78 -7.19 4.09 14.40
C GLU A 78 -5.82 4.35 13.75
N SER A 79 -5.82 4.52 12.43
CA SER A 79 -4.60 4.85 11.70
C SER A 79 -4.34 6.36 11.81
N ALA A 80 -3.13 6.76 12.18
CA ALA A 80 -2.72 8.16 12.13
C ALA A 80 -2.67 8.71 10.69
N HIS A 81 -2.57 7.81 9.70
CA HIS A 81 -2.50 8.15 8.28
C HIS A 81 -3.48 7.31 7.46
N GLU A 82 -4.13 7.93 6.48
CA GLU A 82 -5.05 7.28 5.56
C GLU A 82 -4.85 7.85 4.15
N LEU A 83 -4.81 6.97 3.16
CA LEU A 83 -4.88 7.39 1.76
C LEU A 83 -6.33 7.34 1.30
N ILE A 84 -6.81 8.44 0.76
CA ILE A 84 -8.19 8.59 0.33
C ILE A 84 -8.19 8.76 -1.19
N LEU A 85 -8.82 7.81 -1.86
CA LEU A 85 -9.01 7.79 -3.31
C LEU A 85 -10.39 8.33 -3.63
N HIS A 86 -10.45 9.48 -4.26
CA HIS A 86 -11.69 10.13 -4.66
C HIS A 86 -12.00 9.77 -6.12
N GLY A 87 -13.26 9.46 -6.39
CA GLY A 87 -13.79 9.27 -7.73
C GLY A 87 -14.87 8.21 -7.80
N GLN A 88 -15.60 8.22 -8.91
CA GLN A 88 -16.68 7.27 -9.15
C GLN A 88 -16.15 5.84 -9.07
N GLY A 89 -16.62 5.07 -8.08
CA GLY A 89 -16.21 3.70 -7.87
C GLY A 89 -17.36 2.78 -7.50
N TRP A 90 -17.06 1.49 -7.49
CA TRP A 90 -18.03 0.43 -7.20
C TRP A 90 -17.34 -0.74 -6.49
N THR A 91 -18.10 -1.46 -5.66
CA THR A 91 -17.73 -2.79 -5.18
C THR A 91 -18.28 -3.86 -6.13
N GLU A 92 -17.55 -4.97 -6.27
CA GLU A 92 -17.98 -6.13 -7.06
C GLU A 92 -18.21 -7.31 -6.12
N THR A 93 -19.46 -7.74 -6.00
CA THR A 93 -19.84 -8.93 -5.22
C THR A 93 -20.41 -10.02 -6.12
N GLN A 94 -20.33 -11.27 -5.70
CA GLN A 94 -20.93 -12.38 -6.43
C GLN A 94 -22.42 -12.47 -6.12
N GLY A 95 -23.27 -12.20 -7.11
CA GLY A 95 -24.72 -12.42 -7.04
C GLY A 95 -25.13 -13.74 -7.70
N GLU A 96 -26.41 -14.10 -7.56
CA GLU A 96 -26.97 -15.35 -8.10
C GLU A 96 -26.86 -15.46 -9.63
N ALA A 97 -26.92 -14.32 -10.34
CA ALA A 97 -26.87 -14.25 -11.80
C ALA A 97 -25.52 -13.79 -12.36
N GLY A 98 -24.50 -13.62 -11.51
CA GLY A 98 -23.18 -13.08 -11.90
C GLY A 98 -22.69 -11.94 -10.99
N PRO A 99 -21.58 -11.27 -11.35
CA PRO A 99 -21.03 -10.18 -10.56
C PRO A 99 -21.99 -8.98 -10.55
N VAL A 100 -22.27 -8.48 -9.35
CA VAL A 100 -23.12 -7.29 -9.11
C VAL A 100 -22.22 -6.14 -8.70
N LYS A 101 -22.41 -4.98 -9.34
CA LYS A 101 -21.71 -3.74 -9.02
C LYS A 101 -22.58 -2.85 -8.15
N SER A 102 -22.07 -2.42 -7.00
CA SER A 102 -22.73 -1.46 -6.12
C SER A 102 -21.85 -0.21 -5.99
N PRO A 103 -22.41 1.01 -6.07
CA PRO A 103 -21.60 2.23 -6.00
C PRO A 103 -20.92 2.38 -4.65
N LEU A 104 -19.71 2.96 -4.64
CA LEU A 104 -19.05 3.35 -3.39
C LEU A 104 -19.83 4.49 -2.71
N PRO A 105 -20.01 4.42 -1.38
CA PRO A 105 -20.48 5.58 -0.61
C PRO A 105 -19.57 6.77 -0.84
N GLU A 106 -20.16 7.96 -1.01
CA GLU A 106 -19.46 9.24 -1.16
C GLU A 106 -18.44 9.31 -2.32
N GLU A 107 -18.42 8.31 -3.22
CA GLU A 107 -17.42 8.18 -4.28
C GLU A 107 -15.97 8.19 -3.75
N VAL A 108 -15.77 7.52 -2.60
CA VAL A 108 -14.47 7.46 -1.93
C VAL A 108 -14.10 6.02 -1.58
N PHE A 109 -12.81 5.70 -1.73
CA PHE A 109 -12.21 4.50 -1.16
C PHE A 109 -11.04 4.89 -0.24
N GLU A 110 -11.03 4.34 0.97
CA GLU A 110 -10.03 4.64 1.99
C GLU A 110 -9.08 3.46 2.20
N ILE A 111 -7.79 3.76 2.30
CA ILE A 111 -6.72 2.82 2.62
C ILE A 111 -6.10 3.27 3.94
N PRO A 112 -6.51 2.68 5.07
CA PRO A 112 -5.90 2.95 6.36
C PRO A 112 -4.45 2.45 6.40
N LEU A 113 -3.51 3.33 6.75
CA LEU A 113 -2.08 3.03 6.78
C LEU A 113 -1.63 2.67 8.21
N LEU A 114 -2.28 1.67 8.81
CA LEU A 114 -1.98 1.21 10.16
C LEU A 114 -0.70 0.36 10.21
N GLY A 115 0.15 0.61 11.21
CA GLY A 115 1.30 -0.24 11.49
C GLY A 115 2.39 -0.16 10.42
N ARG A 116 3.14 -1.26 10.24
CA ARG A 116 4.22 -1.31 9.24
C ARG A 116 3.60 -1.42 7.85
N CYS A 117 3.94 -0.46 6.99
CA CYS A 117 3.58 -0.49 5.58
C CYS A 117 4.77 -0.97 4.73
N THR A 118 4.49 -1.80 3.73
CA THR A 118 5.44 -2.18 2.68
C THR A 118 4.75 -2.14 1.34
N ALA A 119 5.41 -1.64 0.30
CA ALA A 119 4.86 -1.58 -1.03
C ALA A 119 5.85 -2.12 -2.06
N VAL A 120 5.31 -2.77 -3.09
CA VAL A 120 6.05 -3.28 -4.24
C VAL A 120 5.30 -2.90 -5.51
N GLU A 121 5.92 -2.10 -6.35
CA GLU A 121 5.40 -1.86 -7.70
C GLU A 121 5.64 -3.10 -8.56
N THR A 122 4.61 -3.49 -9.30
CA THR A 122 4.64 -4.61 -10.25
C THR A 122 4.45 -4.08 -11.67
N GLU A 123 4.62 -4.93 -12.67
CA GLU A 123 4.39 -4.55 -14.07
C GLU A 123 2.95 -4.04 -14.30
N THR A 124 1.98 -4.62 -13.60
CA THR A 124 0.55 -4.33 -13.78
C THR A 124 -0.01 -3.33 -12.77
N GLY A 125 0.72 -3.03 -11.69
CA GLY A 125 0.12 -2.34 -10.56
C GLY A 125 1.03 -2.09 -9.37
N LEU A 126 0.42 -2.09 -8.19
CA LEU A 126 1.06 -1.89 -6.89
C LEU A 126 0.49 -2.87 -5.89
N GLU A 127 1.37 -3.56 -5.16
CA GLU A 127 1.00 -4.34 -3.98
C GLU A 127 1.37 -3.55 -2.73
N LEU A 128 0.41 -3.32 -1.85
CA LEU A 128 0.58 -2.62 -0.59
C LEU A 128 0.14 -3.52 0.56
N ALA A 129 1.04 -3.81 1.49
CA ALA A 129 0.71 -4.45 2.75
C ALA A 129 0.76 -3.42 3.88
N THR A 130 -0.24 -3.46 4.75
CA THR A 130 -0.33 -2.69 5.99
C THR A 130 -0.35 -3.66 7.17
N GLY A 131 -0.40 -3.15 8.40
CA GLY A 131 -0.58 -3.98 9.58
C GLY A 131 -1.91 -4.74 9.64
N ARG A 132 -2.91 -4.39 8.81
CA ARG A 132 -4.25 -5.01 8.82
C ARG A 132 -4.64 -5.73 7.54
N ALA A 133 -4.30 -5.15 6.40
CA ALA A 133 -4.79 -5.59 5.10
C ALA A 133 -3.69 -5.56 4.04
N CYS A 134 -3.85 -6.42 3.04
CA CYS A 134 -3.10 -6.38 1.79
C CYS A 134 -3.99 -5.84 0.67
N TYR A 135 -3.43 -4.96 -0.15
CA TYR A 135 -4.09 -4.33 -1.27
C TYR A 135 -3.32 -4.67 -2.54
N TRP A 136 -4.02 -5.16 -3.56
CA TRP A 136 -3.49 -5.36 -4.91
C TRP A 136 -4.20 -4.39 -5.83
N ILE A 137 -3.48 -3.39 -6.31
CA ILE A 137 -4.01 -2.26 -7.06
C ILE A 137 -3.52 -2.38 -8.50
N GLU A 138 -4.39 -2.82 -9.39
CA GLU A 138 -4.08 -3.03 -10.80
C GLU A 138 -4.55 -1.85 -11.64
N ARG A 139 -3.73 -1.45 -12.61
CA ARG A 139 -4.10 -0.44 -13.60
C ARG A 139 -5.08 -1.05 -14.60
N GLU A 140 -6.04 -0.26 -15.06
CA GLU A 140 -6.79 -0.64 -16.25
C GLU A 140 -5.84 -0.83 -17.42
N ALA A 141 -5.88 -2.02 -18.02
CA ALA A 141 -5.13 -2.32 -19.23
C ALA A 141 -5.57 -1.35 -20.32
N SER A 142 -4.64 -0.51 -20.78
CA SER A 142 -4.86 0.28 -21.98
C SER A 142 -4.85 -0.70 -23.16
N LEU A 143 -6.01 -0.92 -23.79
CA LEU A 143 -6.08 -1.61 -25.07
C LEU A 143 -5.31 -0.75 -26.09
N SER A 144 -4.07 -1.14 -26.39
CA SER A 144 -3.21 -0.53 -27.41
C SER A 144 -3.56 -1.01 -28.81
#